data_AF-A0AA43ZV79-F1
#
_entry.id   AF-A0AA43ZV79-F1
#
_cell.length_a   1.000
_cell.length_b   1.000
_cell.length_c   1.000
_cell.angle_alpha   90.00
_cell.angle_beta   90.00
_cell.angle_gamma   90.00
#
_symmetry.space_group_name_H-M   'P 1'
#
loop_
_entity.id
_entity.type
_entity.pdbx_description
1 polymer ?
#
loop_
_entity_poly.entity_id
_entity_poly.type
_entity_poly.pdbx_seq_one_letter_code
_entity_poly.pdbx_strand_id
1 'polypeptide(L)'
;MANIGIVTAVNNDTTETSYESVDNIQVNDNIQSKDAKSNSICDDVDSKDKNINTVVDNSKITNTDNKITNKEAKNKINTVITLKNTTANIQTTTKLTATVKDNNGNLVTTGKVAFKINGKTITKTNVSKGIATISYTVPSCAKNYNISVIYGENSKYSESQSNAILTVKKYATSMLLSVPSTSVGKTTTLTATVKDNNGNLVTTGKVAFKINGKTIKVVSVSKGVAKILFSVPTTAKNYEITAIYGENNKYLESQKNSILKVTKGSVYISFPNITVNTESTTKITATIKDNNGKLVTTGKVVFKLNGKTLGTATVTNGVASINYKVPNVVKTYLLTVKYAENNNYLTNSANATLTTNLKIYVQKWGSTGDITKNTAVYSNLVKSTITTNLINAAKTGTPYVKLGDGNGPTVFITAGVHGNELSSQIAAVKLINYLSKKTIHGTIYIFPFLIPSSIESNIRYYNGVDPNRVTNVAGTITNKVMNMAINAKAKAFIDCHSTKPGGVPGKTIVMGFYTPVSLSATLTNYIANKVGCAKGIYKIAAKSYPGALGDRCNLYGMAGVTCEVQCAHGTTNNIAINNSYNQMIAGIKYFNFI
;
A
#
# COMPACT_ATOMS: atom_id res chain seq x y z
N MET A 1 36.63 -19.34 -41.80
CA MET A 1 36.15 -18.37 -42.81
C MET A 1 34.63 -18.37 -42.74
N ALA A 2 33.89 -17.29 -42.56
CA ALA A 2 34.23 -15.89 -42.42
C ALA A 2 33.17 -15.21 -41.54
N ASN A 3 33.63 -14.21 -40.79
CA ASN A 3 32.87 -13.19 -40.08
C ASN A 3 31.89 -12.48 -41.01
N ILE A 4 30.64 -12.30 -40.57
CA ILE A 4 29.84 -11.12 -40.92
C ILE A 4 29.12 -10.66 -39.64
N GLY A 5 29.58 -9.53 -39.10
CA GLY A 5 28.94 -8.85 -37.99
C GLY A 5 27.70 -8.09 -38.44
N ILE A 6 26.65 -8.15 -37.63
CA ILE A 6 25.53 -7.22 -37.69
C ILE A 6 25.37 -6.61 -36.31
N VAL A 7 25.69 -5.32 -36.25
CA VAL A 7 25.41 -4.41 -35.15
C VAL A 7 23.91 -4.12 -35.18
N THR A 8 23.19 -4.45 -34.12
CA THR A 8 21.86 -3.88 -33.85
C THR A 8 21.87 -3.23 -32.48
N ALA A 9 21.79 -1.89 -32.50
CA ALA A 9 21.63 -1.04 -31.34
C ALA A 9 20.27 -1.30 -30.70
N VAL A 10 20.28 -1.67 -29.42
CA VAL A 10 19.07 -1.73 -28.59
C VAL A 10 18.90 -0.38 -27.92
N ASN A 11 17.92 0.39 -28.39
CA ASN A 11 17.40 1.55 -27.68
C ASN A 11 16.63 1.05 -26.44
N ASN A 12 17.27 1.09 -25.27
CA ASN A 12 16.60 1.00 -23.98
C ASN A 12 16.59 2.38 -23.33
N ASP A 13 15.63 3.20 -23.74
CA ASP A 13 15.26 4.42 -23.04
C ASP A 13 14.19 4.06 -22.00
N THR A 14 14.62 3.60 -20.84
CA THR A 14 13.84 3.57 -19.59
C THR A 14 14.83 3.58 -18.43
N THR A 15 15.25 4.78 -18.01
CA THR A 15 15.88 4.93 -16.69
C THR A 15 14.79 4.82 -15.62
N GLU A 16 14.53 3.58 -15.21
CA GLU A 16 13.89 3.27 -13.94
C GLU A 16 14.64 4.03 -12.84
N THR A 17 13.97 5.01 -12.24
CA THR A 17 14.40 5.63 -11.00
C THR A 17 14.13 4.63 -9.89
N SER A 18 15.15 3.86 -9.52
CA SER A 18 15.12 2.99 -8.35
C SER A 18 15.03 3.84 -7.08
N TYR A 19 13.92 3.70 -6.36
CA TYR A 19 13.70 4.34 -5.06
C TYR A 19 14.20 3.42 -3.95
N GLU A 20 15.43 3.64 -3.49
CA GLU A 20 15.93 2.97 -2.28
C GLU A 20 15.20 3.49 -1.04
N SER A 21 14.67 2.57 -0.23
CA SER A 21 14.14 2.85 1.10
C SER A 21 15.25 3.26 2.07
N VAL A 22 14.91 4.15 3.00
CA VAL A 22 15.84 4.71 4.02
C VAL A 22 16.52 3.65 4.91
N ASP A 23 15.98 2.43 4.98
CA ASP A 23 16.66 1.33 5.69
C ASP A 23 17.91 0.81 4.93
N ASN A 24 18.13 1.24 3.68
CA ASN A 24 19.22 0.79 2.81
C ASN A 24 20.01 1.93 2.14
N ILE A 25 19.78 3.20 2.49
CA ILE A 25 20.74 4.24 2.12
C ILE A 25 22.02 3.88 2.87
N GLN A 26 23.09 3.58 2.14
CA GLN A 26 24.43 3.63 2.71
C GLN A 26 24.61 5.03 3.31
N VAL A 27 24.37 5.11 4.61
CA VAL A 27 24.69 6.27 5.42
C VAL A 27 26.20 6.38 5.34
N ASN A 28 26.65 7.21 4.42
CA ASN A 28 28.06 7.46 4.27
C ASN A 28 28.45 8.38 5.44
N ASP A 29 28.81 7.78 6.57
CA ASP A 29 29.26 8.47 7.78
C ASP A 29 30.55 9.33 7.52
N ASN A 30 31.07 9.33 6.28
CA ASN A 30 32.23 10.10 5.84
C ASN A 30 31.94 11.47 5.19
N ILE A 31 30.69 11.88 4.96
CA ILE A 31 30.38 13.21 4.37
C ILE A 31 30.26 14.27 5.48
N GLN A 32 31.41 14.69 6.01
CA GLN A 32 31.51 15.76 7.01
C GLN A 32 31.32 17.16 6.39
N SER A 33 31.18 18.19 7.23
CA SER A 33 31.04 19.61 6.82
C SER A 33 32.12 20.12 5.84
N LYS A 34 33.20 19.35 5.65
CA LYS A 34 34.28 19.60 4.70
C LYS A 34 33.81 19.66 3.24
N ASP A 35 32.76 18.94 2.85
CA ASP A 35 32.35 18.86 1.42
C ASP A 35 31.61 20.11 0.90
N ALA A 36 31.06 20.93 1.81
CA ALA A 36 30.51 22.24 1.46
C ALA A 36 31.61 23.32 1.37
N LYS A 37 32.75 23.10 2.03
CA LYS A 37 33.91 23.99 1.96
C LYS A 37 34.65 23.76 0.66
N SER A 38 35.13 24.82 0.02
CA SER A 38 36.02 24.73 -1.14
C SER A 38 37.44 25.09 -0.71
N ASN A 39 38.44 24.26 -1.05
CA ASN A 39 39.85 24.58 -0.83
C ASN A 39 40.23 25.84 -1.63
N SER A 40 40.90 26.80 -0.97
CA SER A 40 41.39 28.01 -1.61
C SER A 40 42.76 27.78 -2.23
N ILE A 41 42.91 27.95 -3.53
CA ILE A 41 44.20 28.27 -4.15
C ILE A 41 44.27 29.80 -4.22
N CYS A 42 45.08 30.38 -3.35
CA CYS A 42 45.45 31.79 -3.40
C CYS A 42 46.82 31.84 -4.07
N ASP A 43 46.88 31.91 -5.40
CA ASP A 43 48.16 32.11 -6.08
C ASP A 43 48.71 33.48 -5.65
N ASP A 44 49.81 33.48 -4.91
CA ASP A 44 50.55 34.70 -4.65
C ASP A 44 51.06 35.23 -5.99
N VAL A 45 50.75 36.49 -6.28
CA VAL A 45 51.48 37.22 -7.31
C VAL A 45 52.85 37.55 -6.72
N ASP A 46 53.73 36.55 -6.59
CA ASP A 46 55.17 36.76 -6.70
C ASP A 46 55.99 35.49 -6.99
N SER A 47 57.05 35.68 -7.79
CA SER A 47 58.02 34.71 -8.32
C SER A 47 57.73 34.05 -9.69
N LYS A 48 57.56 34.88 -10.73
CA LYS A 48 58.04 34.53 -12.08
C LYS A 48 58.91 35.65 -12.64
N ASP A 49 60.05 35.90 -12.00
CA ASP A 49 61.23 36.37 -12.71
C ASP A 49 62.35 35.36 -12.46
N LYS A 50 62.74 34.69 -13.53
CA LYS A 50 63.87 33.76 -13.54
C LYS A 50 65.13 34.55 -13.18
N ASN A 51 65.81 34.10 -12.14
CA ASN A 51 67.22 34.39 -11.91
C ASN A 51 68.01 33.89 -13.14
N ILE A 52 68.34 34.80 -14.05
CA ILE A 52 69.37 34.59 -15.06
C ILE A 52 70.70 34.92 -14.37
N ASN A 53 71.40 33.89 -13.90
CA ASN A 53 72.81 34.01 -13.57
C ASN A 53 73.60 34.05 -14.89
N THR A 54 73.86 35.25 -15.40
CA THR A 54 74.98 35.49 -16.32
C THR A 54 76.21 35.85 -15.50
N VAL A 55 77.13 34.89 -15.42
CA VAL A 55 78.52 35.12 -15.02
C VAL A 55 79.15 36.05 -16.06
N VAL A 56 79.60 37.22 -15.63
CA VAL A 56 80.44 38.11 -16.45
C VAL A 56 81.89 37.80 -16.11
N ASP A 57 82.59 37.30 -17.11
CA ASP A 57 84.05 37.18 -17.15
C ASP A 57 84.68 38.57 -17.30
N ASN A 58 85.81 38.75 -16.62
CA ASN A 58 86.42 40.03 -16.32
C ASN A 58 87.71 40.17 -17.14
N SER A 59 87.67 40.81 -18.31
CA SER A 59 88.86 41.47 -18.89
C SER A 59 88.53 42.29 -20.15
N LYS A 60 88.65 43.62 -20.05
CA LYS A 60 89.53 44.46 -20.87
C LYS A 60 89.31 45.93 -20.56
N ILE A 61 90.39 46.54 -20.10
CA ILE A 61 90.59 47.97 -19.93
C ILE A 61 90.85 48.58 -21.31
N THR A 62 90.16 49.69 -21.64
CA THR A 62 90.74 50.79 -22.42
C THR A 62 90.12 52.11 -21.96
N ASN A 63 91.00 53.06 -21.67
CA ASN A 63 90.74 54.42 -21.20
C ASN A 63 89.91 55.26 -22.17
N THR A 64 89.06 56.13 -21.62
CA THR A 64 88.93 57.49 -22.14
C THR A 64 88.76 58.45 -20.97
N ASP A 65 89.62 59.46 -20.94
CA ASP A 65 89.85 60.38 -19.84
C ASP A 65 88.65 61.27 -19.47
N ASN A 66 88.47 61.40 -18.16
CA ASN A 66 88.14 62.59 -17.37
C ASN A 66 87.35 63.76 -17.99
N LYS A 67 86.20 64.03 -17.36
CA LYS A 67 86.00 65.35 -16.73
C LYS A 67 85.14 65.25 -15.46
N ILE A 68 85.83 65.21 -14.33
CA ILE A 68 85.24 65.43 -13.01
C ILE A 68 84.70 66.86 -12.97
N THR A 69 83.40 67.00 -12.77
CA THR A 69 82.80 68.24 -12.25
C THR A 69 82.26 67.93 -10.86
N ASN A 70 82.93 68.48 -9.84
CA ASN A 70 82.43 68.52 -8.48
C ASN A 70 81.11 69.29 -8.47
N LYS A 71 80.00 68.59 -8.23
CA LYS A 71 78.70 69.20 -7.93
C LYS A 71 78.51 69.11 -6.42
N GLU A 72 78.49 70.26 -5.75
CA GLU A 72 78.19 70.39 -4.33
C GLU A 72 76.94 69.58 -3.94
N ALA A 73 77.06 68.78 -2.89
CA ALA A 73 75.95 68.06 -2.30
C ALA A 73 75.02 69.08 -1.58
N LYS A 74 73.89 69.43 -2.20
CA LYS A 74 72.82 70.16 -1.51
C LYS A 74 72.24 69.27 -0.40
N ASN A 75 72.29 69.72 0.85
CA ASN A 75 71.61 69.08 1.98
C ASN A 75 70.09 69.03 1.72
N LYS A 76 69.56 67.85 1.39
CA LYS A 76 68.13 67.61 1.19
C LYS A 76 67.41 67.51 2.54
N ILE A 77 66.14 67.92 2.56
CA ILE A 77 65.31 67.85 3.77
C ILE A 77 64.72 66.43 3.89
N ASN A 78 64.90 65.80 5.04
CA ASN A 78 64.34 64.47 5.30
C ASN A 78 62.81 64.53 5.35
N THR A 79 62.17 63.53 4.77
CA THR A 79 60.71 63.36 4.80
C THR A 79 60.32 62.24 5.75
N VAL A 80 59.14 62.38 6.38
CA VAL A 80 58.53 61.39 7.26
C VAL A 80 57.15 61.05 6.71
N ILE A 81 56.92 59.78 6.40
CA ILE A 81 55.64 59.28 5.89
C ILE A 81 54.87 58.64 7.04
N THR A 82 53.58 58.92 7.14
CA THR A 82 52.63 58.17 7.96
C THR A 82 51.66 57.43 7.06
N LEU A 83 51.65 56.10 7.17
CA LEU A 83 50.71 55.20 6.51
C LEU A 83 49.94 54.41 7.59
N LYS A 84 48.61 54.39 7.50
CA LYS A 84 47.77 53.67 8.47
C LYS A 84 47.45 52.26 7.98
N ASN A 85 47.28 51.34 8.93
CA ASN A 85 46.67 50.05 8.67
C ASN A 85 45.25 50.25 8.13
N THR A 86 44.87 49.48 7.12
CA THR A 86 43.56 49.57 6.46
C THR A 86 42.88 48.21 6.53
N THR A 87 41.58 48.18 6.78
CA THR A 87 40.76 46.97 6.68
C THR A 87 39.74 47.15 5.56
N ALA A 88 39.58 46.14 4.71
CA ALA A 88 38.60 46.16 3.64
C ALA A 88 38.11 44.76 3.31
N ASN A 89 36.90 44.64 2.74
CA ASN A 89 36.42 43.36 2.24
C ASN A 89 37.04 43.06 0.87
N ILE A 90 37.23 41.79 0.55
CA ILE A 90 37.67 41.35 -0.77
C ILE A 90 36.85 42.01 -1.90
N GLN A 91 37.53 42.32 -3.02
CA GLN A 91 36.92 42.91 -4.22
C GLN A 91 36.19 44.25 -3.99
N THR A 92 36.38 44.91 -2.84
CA THR A 92 35.94 46.29 -2.63
C THR A 92 37.04 47.27 -3.00
N THR A 93 36.66 48.49 -3.35
CA THR A 93 37.59 49.59 -3.51
C THR A 93 37.79 50.29 -2.17
N THR A 94 39.03 50.36 -1.69
CA THR A 94 39.40 51.09 -0.48
C THR A 94 40.41 52.19 -0.80
N LYS A 95 40.45 53.24 0.03
CA LYS A 95 41.42 54.33 -0.12
C LYS A 95 42.65 54.03 0.72
N LEU A 96 43.83 54.11 0.10
CA LEU A 96 45.11 54.10 0.80
C LEU A 96 45.65 55.53 0.81
N THR A 97 45.85 56.09 1.99
CA THR A 97 46.25 57.48 2.17
C THR A 97 47.55 57.53 2.97
N ALA A 98 48.55 58.20 2.40
CA ALA A 98 49.80 58.53 3.05
C ALA A 98 49.86 60.02 3.33
N THR A 99 50.32 60.37 4.53
CA THR A 99 50.67 61.74 4.90
C THR A 99 52.19 61.89 4.85
N VAL A 100 52.69 62.89 4.14
CA VAL A 100 54.12 63.17 3.97
C VAL A 100 54.43 64.53 4.60
N LYS A 101 55.26 64.52 5.63
CA LYS A 101 55.78 65.71 6.30
C LYS A 101 57.29 65.81 6.13
N ASP A 102 57.86 66.99 6.30
CA ASP A 102 59.29 67.12 6.54
C ASP A 102 59.63 66.76 8.00
N ASN A 103 60.93 66.67 8.30
CA ASN A 103 61.43 66.43 9.66
C ASN A 103 61.07 67.52 10.68
N ASN A 104 60.59 68.69 10.23
CA ASN A 104 60.11 69.78 11.07
C ASN A 104 58.58 69.74 11.27
N GLY A 105 57.90 68.74 10.71
CA GLY A 105 56.45 68.54 10.82
C GLY A 105 55.60 69.29 9.80
N ASN A 106 56.20 70.02 8.86
CA ASN A 106 55.49 70.75 7.80
C ASN A 106 55.03 69.81 6.68
N LEU A 107 53.92 70.14 6.02
CA LEU A 107 53.38 69.32 4.93
C LEU A 107 54.23 69.46 3.66
N VAL A 108 54.61 68.32 3.09
CA VAL A 108 55.35 68.28 1.82
C VAL A 108 54.39 68.57 0.66
N THR A 109 54.60 69.65 -0.08
CA THR A 109 53.66 70.12 -1.12
C THR A 109 53.97 69.63 -2.53
N THR A 110 55.12 69.00 -2.75
CA THR A 110 55.58 68.52 -4.06
C THR A 110 56.25 67.14 -3.96
N GLY A 111 56.40 66.45 -5.10
CA GLY A 111 57.05 65.13 -5.18
C GLY A 111 56.07 64.00 -5.48
N LYS A 112 56.61 62.79 -5.66
CA LYS A 112 55.86 61.59 -6.01
C LYS A 112 56.07 60.51 -4.97
N VAL A 113 55.02 59.78 -4.64
CA VAL A 113 55.10 58.55 -3.86
C VAL A 113 54.77 57.34 -4.73
N ALA A 114 55.40 56.20 -4.43
CA ALA A 114 55.06 54.90 -4.97
C ALA A 114 54.34 54.07 -3.90
N PHE A 115 53.10 53.67 -4.16
CA PHE A 115 52.38 52.71 -3.32
C PHE A 115 52.73 51.29 -3.75
N LYS A 116 53.10 50.45 -2.79
CA LYS A 116 53.47 49.06 -2.99
C LYS A 116 52.59 48.13 -2.17
N ILE A 117 52.27 46.96 -2.72
CA ILE A 117 51.61 45.84 -2.04
C ILE A 117 52.54 44.63 -2.16
N ASN A 118 52.90 44.01 -1.04
CA ASN A 118 53.88 42.92 -0.95
C ASN A 118 55.18 43.23 -1.71
N GLY A 119 55.67 44.47 -1.63
CA GLY A 119 56.90 44.92 -2.30
C GLY A 119 56.74 45.34 -3.76
N LYS A 120 55.65 44.96 -4.45
CA LYS A 120 55.38 45.34 -5.84
C LYS A 120 54.70 46.70 -5.94
N THR A 121 55.24 47.59 -6.77
CA THR A 121 54.65 48.91 -7.06
C THR A 121 53.32 48.74 -7.78
N ILE A 122 52.24 49.20 -7.16
CA ILE A 122 50.90 49.20 -7.77
C ILE A 122 50.66 50.47 -8.56
N THR A 123 51.05 51.62 -8.02
CA THR A 123 50.94 52.91 -8.72
C THR A 123 51.84 53.97 -8.10
N LYS A 124 52.08 55.05 -8.85
CA LYS A 124 52.77 56.26 -8.38
C LYS A 124 51.79 57.43 -8.45
N THR A 125 51.77 58.27 -7.42
CA THR A 125 50.91 59.47 -7.38
C THR A 125 51.66 60.67 -6.82
N ASN A 126 51.18 61.88 -7.13
CA ASN A 126 51.77 63.11 -6.62
C ASN A 126 51.36 63.34 -5.17
N VAL A 127 52.26 63.91 -4.38
CA VAL A 127 51.92 64.48 -3.08
C VAL A 127 51.35 65.87 -3.33
N SER A 128 50.17 66.14 -2.79
CA SER A 128 49.55 67.47 -2.81
C SER A 128 49.14 67.85 -1.38
N LYS A 129 49.61 69.00 -0.91
CA LYS A 129 49.39 69.48 0.47
C LYS A 129 49.69 68.42 1.54
N GLY A 130 50.82 67.70 1.39
CA GLY A 130 51.25 66.65 2.32
C GLY A 130 50.44 65.36 2.26
N ILE A 131 49.54 65.20 1.30
CA ILE A 131 48.68 64.01 1.17
C ILE A 131 48.89 63.36 -0.20
N ALA A 132 49.02 62.04 -0.19
CA ALA A 132 48.92 61.20 -1.36
C ALA A 132 47.86 60.12 -1.11
N THR A 133 46.87 60.02 -1.99
CA THR A 133 45.78 59.02 -1.86
C THR A 133 45.60 58.27 -3.15
N ILE A 134 45.37 56.97 -3.05
CA ILE A 134 44.99 56.12 -4.18
C ILE A 134 43.73 55.33 -3.84
N SER A 135 42.91 55.05 -4.85
CA SER A 135 41.86 54.04 -4.78
C SER A 135 42.45 52.71 -5.19
N TYR A 136 42.30 51.69 -4.35
CA TYR A 136 42.81 50.34 -4.58
C TYR A 136 41.69 49.32 -4.50
N THR A 137 41.51 48.54 -5.56
CA THR A 137 40.60 47.40 -5.58
C THR A 137 41.28 46.22 -4.91
N VAL A 138 40.70 45.80 -3.79
CA VAL A 138 41.26 44.75 -2.94
C VAL A 138 41.20 43.39 -3.65
N PRO A 139 42.25 42.55 -3.56
CA PRO A 139 42.28 41.24 -4.21
C PRO A 139 41.14 40.30 -3.77
N SER A 140 40.96 39.21 -4.52
CA SER A 140 39.95 38.17 -4.26
C SER A 140 40.25 37.29 -3.04
N CYS A 141 41.44 37.41 -2.44
CA CYS A 141 41.90 36.54 -1.37
C CYS A 141 41.97 37.29 -0.04
N ALA A 142 41.22 36.79 0.94
CA ALA A 142 41.21 37.31 2.31
C ALA A 142 42.48 36.88 3.06
N LYS A 143 43.40 37.82 3.24
CA LYS A 143 44.62 37.70 4.04
C LYS A 143 45.16 39.09 4.39
N ASN A 144 46.25 39.12 5.16
CA ASN A 144 46.99 40.36 5.40
C ASN A 144 47.99 40.58 4.26
N TYR A 145 48.00 41.80 3.71
CA TYR A 145 48.98 42.24 2.72
C TYR A 145 49.85 43.32 3.33
N ASN A 146 51.17 43.20 3.14
CA ASN A 146 52.10 44.25 3.53
C ASN A 146 51.97 45.40 2.54
N ILE A 147 51.64 46.59 3.03
CA ILE A 147 51.55 47.79 2.20
C ILE A 147 52.69 48.73 2.58
N SER A 148 53.31 49.34 1.58
CA SER A 148 54.34 50.34 1.83
C SER A 148 54.22 51.51 0.87
N VAL A 149 54.67 52.67 1.32
CA VAL A 149 54.72 53.89 0.52
C VAL A 149 56.13 54.44 0.58
N ILE A 150 56.70 54.68 -0.60
CA ILE A 150 58.04 55.25 -0.75
C ILE A 150 57.90 56.62 -1.39
N TYR A 151 58.38 57.67 -0.72
CA TYR A 151 58.52 58.99 -1.30
C TYR A 151 59.82 59.05 -2.10
N GLY A 152 59.74 59.31 -3.40
CA GLY A 152 60.93 59.35 -4.26
C GLY A 152 61.76 60.60 -4.00
N GLU A 153 63.07 60.42 -3.85
CA GLU A 153 64.02 61.51 -3.72
C GLU A 153 63.89 62.53 -4.87
N ASN A 154 64.01 63.82 -4.54
CA ASN A 154 64.04 64.90 -5.54
C ASN A 154 65.09 65.97 -5.19
N SER A 155 65.02 67.13 -5.85
CA SER A 155 65.98 68.22 -5.65
C SER A 155 65.90 68.89 -4.26
N LYS A 156 64.77 68.74 -3.55
CA LYS A 156 64.50 69.38 -2.24
C LYS A 156 64.44 68.38 -1.08
N TYR A 157 63.88 67.20 -1.32
CA TYR A 157 63.55 66.23 -0.28
C TYR A 157 64.24 64.88 -0.48
N SER A 158 64.71 64.27 0.61
CA SER A 158 65.28 62.91 0.64
C SER A 158 64.19 61.84 0.54
N GLU A 159 64.56 60.64 0.07
CA GLU A 159 63.67 59.48 0.09
C GLU A 159 63.27 59.07 1.52
N SER A 160 62.05 58.56 1.68
CA SER A 160 61.58 57.94 2.91
C SER A 160 60.55 56.84 2.63
N GLN A 161 60.36 55.93 3.58
CA GLN A 161 59.42 54.83 3.47
C GLN A 161 58.59 54.66 4.75
N SER A 162 57.32 54.30 4.60
CA SER A 162 56.47 53.80 5.69
C SER A 162 55.82 52.49 5.29
N ASN A 163 55.63 51.59 6.27
CA ASN A 163 54.94 50.31 6.11
C ASN A 163 53.65 50.29 6.93
N ALA A 164 52.66 49.52 6.48
CA ALA A 164 51.43 49.23 7.19
C ALA A 164 50.85 47.89 6.69
N ILE A 165 49.70 47.47 7.22
CA ILE A 165 49.01 46.25 6.84
C ILE A 165 47.65 46.57 6.23
N LEU A 166 47.34 45.97 5.08
CA LEU A 166 46.00 45.86 4.54
C LEU A 166 45.39 44.52 4.96
N THR A 167 44.46 44.54 5.90
CA THR A 167 43.70 43.36 6.35
C THR A 167 42.49 43.16 5.44
N VAL A 168 42.48 42.05 4.68
CA VAL A 168 41.38 41.74 3.76
C VAL A 168 40.45 40.71 4.37
N LYS A 169 39.16 41.06 4.50
CA LYS A 169 38.13 40.21 5.12
C LYS A 169 37.18 39.59 4.09
N LYS A 170 36.65 38.41 4.41
CA LYS A 170 35.53 37.76 3.70
C LYS A 170 34.20 38.40 4.11
N TYR A 171 33.18 38.26 3.28
CA TYR A 171 31.82 38.67 3.64
C TYR A 171 31.21 37.63 4.59
N ALA A 172 30.63 38.08 5.70
CA ALA A 172 29.82 37.20 6.53
C ALA A 172 28.53 36.81 5.77
N THR A 173 28.04 35.59 5.98
CA THR A 173 26.79 35.12 5.38
C THR A 173 25.72 34.86 6.44
N SER A 174 24.47 34.92 6.01
CA SER A 174 23.30 34.53 6.79
C SER A 174 22.33 33.75 5.91
N MET A 175 21.43 32.99 6.53
CA MET A 175 20.49 32.13 5.79
C MET A 175 19.06 32.24 6.31
N LEU A 176 18.12 32.16 5.36
CA LEU A 176 16.73 31.79 5.60
C LEU A 176 16.53 30.34 5.18
N LEU A 177 15.93 29.54 6.05
CA LEU A 177 15.69 28.12 5.82
C LEU A 177 14.18 27.83 5.83
N SER A 178 13.65 27.41 4.69
CA SER A 178 12.25 26.99 4.54
C SER A 178 12.15 25.46 4.56
N VAL A 179 11.37 24.94 5.52
CA VAL A 179 11.15 23.51 5.75
C VAL A 179 9.65 23.26 5.90
N PRO A 180 8.91 23.07 4.80
CA PRO A 180 7.47 22.80 4.85
C PRO A 180 7.17 21.48 5.56
N SER A 181 6.15 21.47 6.43
CA SER A 181 5.63 20.25 7.04
C SER A 181 5.04 19.29 6.00
N THR A 182 5.04 18.00 6.29
CA THR A 182 4.61 16.96 5.36
C THR A 182 4.15 15.71 6.13
N SER A 183 3.82 14.62 5.43
CA SER A 183 3.43 13.34 6.04
C SER A 183 4.30 12.17 5.58
N VAL A 184 4.27 11.07 6.34
CA VAL A 184 4.97 9.83 5.97
C VAL A 184 4.62 9.42 4.54
N GLY A 185 5.65 9.07 3.77
CA GLY A 185 5.51 8.67 2.39
C GLY A 185 5.33 9.83 1.41
N LYS A 186 5.43 11.10 1.80
CA LYS A 186 5.49 12.22 0.83
C LYS A 186 6.92 12.73 0.64
N THR A 187 7.12 13.57 -0.36
CA THR A 187 8.34 14.38 -0.51
C THR A 187 8.07 15.81 -0.06
N THR A 188 9.13 16.54 0.30
CA THR A 188 9.08 17.97 0.61
C THR A 188 10.33 18.66 0.05
N THR A 189 10.23 19.94 -0.28
CA THR A 189 11.36 20.70 -0.82
C THR A 189 11.97 21.54 0.29
N LEU A 190 13.23 21.26 0.63
CA LEU A 190 14.00 22.08 1.56
C LEU A 190 14.70 23.19 0.77
N THR A 191 14.57 24.44 1.22
CA THR A 191 15.14 25.60 0.53
C THR A 191 15.94 26.45 1.51
N ALA A 192 17.21 26.71 1.18
CA ALA A 192 18.07 27.66 1.87
C ALA A 192 18.33 28.87 0.96
N THR A 193 18.04 30.06 1.46
CA THR A 193 18.37 31.33 0.79
C THR A 193 19.52 31.99 1.54
N VAL A 194 20.64 32.18 0.86
CA VAL A 194 21.89 32.69 1.43
C VAL A 194 22.10 34.15 1.04
N LYS A 195 22.32 35.02 2.03
CA LYS A 195 22.62 36.44 1.84
C LYS A 195 23.95 36.81 2.48
N ASP A 196 24.66 37.77 1.90
CA ASP A 196 25.80 38.40 2.54
C ASP A 196 25.33 39.42 3.60
N ASN A 197 26.29 39.97 4.36
CA ASN A 197 26.04 40.99 5.38
C ASN A 197 25.56 42.35 4.83
N ASN A 198 25.57 42.55 3.52
CA ASN A 198 24.99 43.72 2.86
C ASN A 198 23.56 43.45 2.36
N GLY A 199 23.03 42.23 2.58
CA GLY A 199 21.70 41.81 2.16
C GLY A 199 21.62 41.29 0.72
N ASN A 200 22.74 41.20 0.00
CA ASN A 200 22.78 40.70 -1.37
C ASN A 200 22.72 39.17 -1.38
N LEU A 201 22.13 38.61 -2.44
CA LEU A 201 22.08 37.17 -2.65
C LEU A 201 23.47 36.64 -3.01
N VAL A 202 23.89 35.57 -2.32
CA VAL A 202 25.14 34.88 -2.59
C VAL A 202 25.00 34.03 -3.85
N THR A 203 25.87 34.23 -4.85
CA THR A 203 25.74 33.56 -6.17
C THR A 203 26.63 32.33 -6.34
N THR A 204 27.52 32.04 -5.39
CA THR A 204 28.49 30.94 -5.45
C THR A 204 28.62 30.20 -4.11
N GLY A 205 29.24 29.02 -4.12
CA GLY A 205 29.41 28.17 -2.94
C GLY A 205 28.38 27.04 -2.85
N LYS A 206 28.39 26.31 -1.74
CA LYS A 206 27.56 25.11 -1.53
C LYS A 206 26.87 25.16 -0.18
N VAL A 207 25.68 24.55 -0.11
CA VAL A 207 24.94 24.31 1.13
C VAL A 207 24.81 22.81 1.37
N ALA A 208 25.17 22.37 2.58
CA ALA A 208 24.87 21.04 3.07
C ALA A 208 23.56 21.06 3.85
N PHE A 209 22.59 20.24 3.45
CA PHE A 209 21.38 19.96 4.24
C PHE A 209 21.61 18.71 5.09
N LYS A 210 21.22 18.78 6.37
CA LYS A 210 21.35 17.71 7.34
C LYS A 210 20.01 17.41 8.02
N ILE A 211 19.82 16.16 8.42
CA ILE A 211 18.71 15.69 9.26
C ILE A 211 19.26 15.04 10.52
N ASN A 212 18.85 15.53 11.70
CA ASN A 212 19.35 15.07 13.00
C ASN A 212 20.89 14.93 13.03
N GLY A 213 21.60 15.93 12.48
CA GLY A 213 23.06 15.97 12.41
C GLY A 213 23.71 15.22 11.22
N LYS A 214 22.99 14.34 10.51
CA LYS A 214 23.53 13.58 9.37
C LYS A 214 23.29 14.29 8.03
N THR A 215 24.30 14.34 7.17
CA THR A 215 24.21 15.00 5.85
C THR A 215 23.28 14.23 4.92
N ILE A 216 22.25 14.91 4.40
CA ILE A 216 21.32 14.39 3.39
C ILE A 216 21.94 14.55 2.00
N LYS A 217 22.34 15.79 1.68
CA LYS A 217 22.88 16.17 0.37
C LYS A 217 23.58 17.53 0.45
N VAL A 218 24.62 17.71 -0.36
CA VAL A 218 25.28 19.00 -0.59
C VAL A 218 24.91 19.49 -2.00
N VAL A 219 24.49 20.74 -2.12
CA VAL A 219 24.11 21.34 -3.42
C VAL A 219 24.71 22.74 -3.58
N SER A 220 25.01 23.11 -4.82
CA SER A 220 25.50 24.45 -5.14
C SER A 220 24.41 25.51 -4.94
N VAL A 221 24.83 26.70 -4.52
CA VAL A 221 23.96 27.88 -4.47
C VAL A 221 23.87 28.46 -5.88
N SER A 222 22.65 28.72 -6.36
CA SER A 222 22.39 29.41 -7.62
C SER A 222 21.41 30.55 -7.38
N LYS A 223 21.77 31.77 -7.80
CA LYS A 223 20.98 33.00 -7.59
C LYS A 223 20.51 33.18 -6.13
N GLY A 224 21.40 32.93 -5.16
CA GLY A 224 21.07 33.06 -3.73
C GLY A 224 20.38 31.85 -3.11
N VAL A 225 20.07 30.80 -3.87
CA VAL A 225 19.20 29.72 -3.40
C VAL A 225 19.81 28.34 -3.63
N ALA A 226 19.72 27.49 -2.61
CA ALA A 226 20.01 26.07 -2.64
C ALA A 226 18.73 25.29 -2.32
N LYS A 227 18.36 24.29 -3.14
CA LYS A 227 17.15 23.48 -2.94
C LYS A 227 17.43 21.99 -3.09
N ILE A 228 16.75 21.17 -2.29
CA ILE A 228 16.69 19.72 -2.48
C ILE A 228 15.26 19.22 -2.37
N LEU A 229 14.91 18.24 -3.20
CA LEU A 229 13.73 17.41 -2.98
C LEU A 229 14.10 16.31 -2.00
N PHE A 230 13.41 16.27 -0.86
CA PHE A 230 13.67 15.36 0.24
C PHE A 230 12.54 14.34 0.40
N SER A 231 12.88 13.05 0.28
CA SER A 231 11.96 11.95 0.60
C SER A 231 11.89 11.74 2.10
N VAL A 232 10.68 11.84 2.64
CA VAL A 232 10.46 11.89 4.09
C VAL A 232 10.68 10.52 4.72
N PRO A 233 11.29 10.43 5.92
CA PRO A 233 11.46 9.16 6.62
C PRO A 233 10.13 8.44 6.90
N THR A 234 10.22 7.14 7.19
CA THR A 234 9.06 6.26 7.41
C THR A 234 8.32 6.49 8.73
N THR A 235 8.85 7.35 9.61
CA THR A 235 8.29 7.58 10.95
C THR A 235 7.72 8.99 11.11
N ALA A 236 6.49 9.10 11.59
CA ALA A 236 5.88 10.40 11.87
C ALA A 236 6.43 10.97 13.19
N LYS A 237 7.19 12.06 13.09
CA LYS A 237 7.71 12.85 14.20
C LYS A 237 8.30 14.16 13.68
N ASN A 238 8.82 14.97 14.59
CA ASN A 238 9.62 16.13 14.23
C ASN A 238 11.07 15.70 13.98
N TYR A 239 11.67 16.24 12.92
CA TYR A 239 13.09 16.06 12.59
C TYR A 239 13.78 17.41 12.59
N GLU A 240 14.97 17.49 13.18
CA GLU A 240 15.80 18.68 13.09
C GLU A 240 16.45 18.75 11.71
N ILE A 241 16.26 19.87 11.01
CA ILE A 241 16.90 20.15 9.73
C ILE A 241 17.90 21.28 9.94
N THR A 242 19.14 21.04 9.54
CA THR A 242 20.20 22.06 9.53
C THR A 242 20.63 22.31 8.09
N ALA A 243 20.73 23.57 7.71
CA ALA A 243 21.42 23.99 6.50
C ALA A 243 22.74 24.67 6.91
N ILE A 244 23.84 24.30 6.25
CA ILE A 244 25.18 24.87 6.47
C ILE A 244 25.72 25.36 5.14
N TYR A 245 25.93 26.67 5.00
CA TYR A 245 26.66 27.23 3.87
C TYR A 245 28.16 27.12 4.14
N GLY A 246 28.90 26.41 3.30
CA GLY A 246 30.33 26.19 3.50
C GLY A 246 31.16 27.44 3.18
N GLU A 247 32.14 27.72 4.04
CA GLU A 247 33.13 28.77 3.81
C GLU A 247 33.87 28.57 2.47
N ASN A 248 34.13 29.67 1.77
CA ASN A 248 34.96 29.71 0.56
C ASN A 248 35.84 30.96 0.53
N ASN A 249 36.47 31.25 -0.61
CA ASN A 249 37.38 32.39 -0.75
C ASN A 249 36.70 33.74 -0.47
N LYS A 250 35.39 33.84 -0.74
CA LYS A 250 34.64 35.09 -0.67
C LYS A 250 33.77 35.25 0.58
N TYR A 251 33.24 34.15 1.07
CA TYR A 251 32.19 34.14 2.06
C TYR A 251 32.56 33.25 3.26
N LEU A 252 32.27 33.72 4.47
CA LEU A 252 32.36 32.92 5.70
C LEU A 252 31.22 31.91 5.78
N GLU A 253 31.45 30.83 6.54
CA GLU A 253 30.43 29.83 6.87
C GLU A 253 29.26 30.45 7.65
N SER A 254 28.05 29.93 7.41
CA SER A 254 26.89 30.20 8.26
C SER A 254 25.99 28.96 8.36
N GLN A 255 25.17 28.90 9.41
CA GLN A 255 24.23 27.80 9.64
C GLN A 255 22.86 28.29 10.07
N LYS A 256 21.83 27.50 9.76
CA LYS A 256 20.45 27.74 10.22
C LYS A 256 19.76 26.40 10.50
N ASN A 257 19.05 26.34 11.62
CA ASN A 257 18.23 25.19 12.01
C ASN A 257 16.74 25.49 11.80
N SER A 258 15.97 24.45 11.53
CA SER A 258 14.51 24.46 11.46
C SER A 258 13.97 23.06 11.77
N ILE A 259 12.65 22.92 11.92
CA ILE A 259 11.99 21.65 12.25
C ILE A 259 11.15 21.19 11.07
N LEU A 260 11.43 19.98 10.58
CA LEU A 260 10.53 19.27 9.68
C LEU A 260 9.48 18.52 10.52
N LYS A 261 8.26 19.05 10.56
CA LYS A 261 7.10 18.36 11.14
C LYS A 261 6.56 17.31 10.18
N VAL A 262 6.70 16.03 10.53
CA VAL A 262 6.16 14.89 9.76
C VAL A 262 4.95 14.31 10.49
N THR A 263 3.78 14.37 9.86
CA THR A 263 2.54 13.76 10.35
C THR A 263 2.35 12.34 9.81
N LYS A 264 1.39 11.62 10.39
CA LYS A 264 1.05 10.26 9.93
C LYS A 264 0.56 10.27 8.48
N GLY A 265 0.99 9.28 7.70
CA GLY A 265 0.55 9.07 6.33
C GLY A 265 -0.85 8.44 6.26
N SER A 266 -1.45 8.48 5.08
CA SER A 266 -2.68 7.71 4.80
C SER A 266 -2.30 6.36 4.19
N VAL A 267 -3.18 5.37 4.37
CA VAL A 267 -3.08 4.07 3.72
C VAL A 267 -4.30 3.84 2.85
N TYR A 268 -4.18 3.00 1.82
CA TYR A 268 -5.25 2.56 0.94
C TYR A 268 -5.37 1.05 1.03
N ILE A 269 -6.59 0.57 1.17
CA ILE A 269 -6.90 -0.84 1.32
C ILE A 269 -7.66 -1.28 0.07
N SER A 270 -7.22 -2.36 -0.58
CA SER A 270 -7.93 -2.99 -1.68
C SER A 270 -8.13 -4.48 -1.42
N PHE A 271 -9.32 -4.98 -1.72
CA PHE A 271 -9.67 -6.40 -1.69
C PHE A 271 -10.90 -6.64 -2.56
N PRO A 272 -11.03 -7.82 -3.20
CA PRO A 272 -12.11 -8.07 -4.14
C PRO A 272 -13.43 -8.41 -3.45
N ASN A 273 -14.53 -8.30 -4.22
CA ASN A 273 -15.77 -9.01 -3.90
C ASN A 273 -15.51 -10.53 -3.92
N ILE A 274 -16.09 -11.26 -2.97
CA ILE A 274 -15.90 -12.70 -2.81
C ILE A 274 -17.22 -13.40 -3.05
N THR A 275 -17.22 -14.39 -3.95
CA THR A 275 -18.35 -15.31 -4.14
C THR A 275 -17.91 -16.71 -3.73
N VAL A 276 -18.63 -17.36 -2.82
CA VAL A 276 -18.24 -18.65 -2.24
C VAL A 276 -19.45 -19.50 -1.90
N ASN A 277 -19.31 -20.83 -1.96
CA ASN A 277 -20.39 -21.73 -1.57
C ASN A 277 -20.55 -21.79 -0.04
N THR A 278 -21.79 -21.97 0.44
CA THR A 278 -22.07 -22.22 1.87
C THR A 278 -21.28 -23.43 2.40
N GLU A 279 -21.02 -23.45 3.71
CA GLU A 279 -20.19 -24.46 4.41
C GLU A 279 -18.71 -24.52 3.97
N SER A 280 -18.28 -23.68 3.04
CA SER A 280 -16.87 -23.61 2.62
C SER A 280 -16.08 -22.69 3.55
N THR A 281 -14.76 -22.88 3.59
CA THR A 281 -13.84 -21.90 4.17
C THR A 281 -13.23 -21.08 3.05
N THR A 282 -13.21 -19.76 3.20
CA THR A 282 -12.58 -18.85 2.23
C THR A 282 -11.48 -18.03 2.90
N LYS A 283 -10.41 -17.73 2.15
CA LYS A 283 -9.35 -16.84 2.61
C LYS A 283 -9.65 -15.43 2.15
N ILE A 284 -9.90 -14.53 3.10
CA ILE A 284 -10.12 -13.11 2.84
C ILE A 284 -8.74 -12.43 2.89
N THR A 285 -8.32 -11.83 1.79
CA THR A 285 -6.99 -11.19 1.67
C THR A 285 -7.16 -9.74 1.25
N ALA A 286 -6.49 -8.83 1.97
CA ALA A 286 -6.45 -7.42 1.67
C ALA A 286 -5.02 -6.96 1.41
N THR A 287 -4.89 -6.02 0.47
CA THR A 287 -3.65 -5.34 0.12
C THR A 287 -3.68 -3.91 0.66
N ILE A 288 -2.59 -3.49 1.31
CA ILE A 288 -2.46 -2.20 1.97
C ILE A 288 -1.26 -1.46 1.35
N LYS A 289 -1.54 -0.30 0.76
CA LYS A 289 -0.55 0.60 0.15
C LYS A 289 -0.56 1.96 0.80
N ASP A 290 0.53 2.71 0.72
CA ASP A 290 0.58 4.12 1.11
C ASP A 290 0.18 5.07 -0.03
N ASN A 291 0.30 6.38 0.20
CA ASN A 291 0.02 7.44 -0.77
C ASN A 291 0.82 7.38 -2.08
N ASN A 292 1.95 6.68 -2.10
CA ASN A 292 2.77 6.52 -3.29
C ASN A 292 2.55 5.16 -3.98
N GLY A 293 1.58 4.37 -3.50
CA GLY A 293 1.35 3.03 -4.00
C GLY A 293 2.35 1.97 -3.50
N LYS A 294 3.23 2.32 -2.54
CA LYS A 294 4.18 1.38 -1.94
C LYS A 294 3.47 0.51 -0.91
N LEU A 295 3.86 -0.76 -0.83
CA LEU A 295 3.32 -1.71 0.14
C LEU A 295 3.68 -1.29 1.57
N VAL A 296 2.66 -1.23 2.43
CA VAL A 296 2.84 -0.93 3.86
C VAL A 296 3.32 -2.19 4.57
N THR A 297 4.45 -2.16 5.24
CA THR A 297 5.09 -3.37 5.82
C THR A 297 4.71 -3.64 7.28
N THR A 298 3.98 -2.73 7.92
CA THR A 298 3.63 -2.82 9.35
C THR A 298 2.18 -2.45 9.61
N GLY A 299 1.66 -2.85 10.78
CA GLY A 299 0.31 -2.52 11.25
C GLY A 299 -0.59 -3.73 11.46
N LYS A 300 -1.82 -3.48 11.88
CA LYS A 300 -2.83 -4.50 12.12
C LYS A 300 -4.12 -4.13 11.40
N VAL A 301 -4.82 -5.13 10.87
CA VAL A 301 -6.14 -4.98 10.27
C VAL A 301 -7.18 -5.79 11.05
N VAL A 302 -8.42 -5.33 11.01
CA VAL A 302 -9.60 -6.02 11.51
C VAL A 302 -10.52 -6.32 10.33
N PHE A 303 -10.97 -7.56 10.21
CA PHE A 303 -11.96 -7.98 9.23
C PHE A 303 -13.33 -8.06 9.90
N LYS A 304 -14.36 -7.52 9.26
CA LYS A 304 -15.73 -7.50 9.78
C LYS A 304 -16.75 -7.93 8.73
N LEU A 305 -17.77 -8.66 9.15
CA LEU A 305 -18.92 -9.04 8.33
C LEU A 305 -20.19 -8.42 8.92
N ASN A 306 -20.86 -7.55 8.17
CA ASN A 306 -22.00 -6.75 8.65
C ASN A 306 -21.72 -6.08 10.01
N GLY A 307 -20.51 -5.52 10.18
CA GLY A 307 -20.09 -4.87 11.42
C GLY A 307 -19.54 -5.79 12.52
N LYS A 308 -19.81 -7.11 12.48
CA LYS A 308 -19.29 -8.09 13.45
C LYS A 308 -17.85 -8.47 13.11
N THR A 309 -16.95 -8.43 14.09
CA THR A 309 -15.54 -8.84 13.92
C THR A 309 -15.44 -10.32 13.58
N LEU A 310 -14.75 -10.62 12.48
CA LEU A 310 -14.37 -11.98 12.07
C LEU A 310 -13.01 -12.38 12.66
N GLY A 311 -12.08 -11.43 12.74
CA GLY A 311 -10.72 -11.64 13.22
C GLY A 311 -9.81 -10.46 12.90
N THR A 312 -8.56 -10.59 13.33
CA THR A 312 -7.50 -9.60 13.10
C THR A 312 -6.29 -10.25 12.46
N ALA A 313 -5.54 -9.49 11.65
CA ALA A 313 -4.27 -9.95 11.10
C ALA A 313 -3.23 -8.83 11.12
N THR A 314 -1.95 -9.18 11.22
CA THR A 314 -0.85 -8.24 10.99
C THR A 314 -0.67 -8.01 9.50
N VAL A 315 -0.23 -6.80 9.14
CA VAL A 315 0.19 -6.50 7.77
C VAL A 315 1.64 -6.92 7.62
N THR A 316 1.91 -7.78 6.64
CA THR A 316 3.26 -8.21 6.27
C THR A 316 3.41 -8.03 4.77
N ASN A 317 4.41 -7.27 4.33
CA ASN A 317 4.64 -6.93 2.92
C ASN A 317 3.38 -6.41 2.20
N GLY A 318 2.63 -5.52 2.85
CA GLY A 318 1.40 -4.95 2.31
C GLY A 318 0.21 -5.90 2.27
N VAL A 319 0.29 -7.10 2.84
CA VAL A 319 -0.79 -8.09 2.81
C VAL A 319 -1.24 -8.44 4.21
N ALA A 320 -2.55 -8.58 4.38
CA ALA A 320 -3.14 -9.17 5.56
C ALA A 320 -4.29 -10.10 5.18
N SER A 321 -4.44 -11.22 5.87
CA SER A 321 -5.46 -12.22 5.53
C SER A 321 -5.97 -13.01 6.72
N ILE A 322 -7.21 -13.50 6.60
CA ILE A 322 -7.81 -14.46 7.54
C ILE A 322 -8.54 -15.58 6.78
N ASN A 323 -8.62 -16.76 7.39
CA ASN A 323 -9.53 -17.81 6.93
C ASN A 323 -10.87 -17.65 7.63
N TYR A 324 -11.97 -17.73 6.89
CA TYR A 324 -13.33 -17.58 7.39
C TYR A 324 -14.22 -18.72 6.94
N LYS A 325 -14.85 -19.42 7.91
CA LYS A 325 -15.87 -20.43 7.65
C LYS A 325 -17.21 -19.75 7.39
N VAL A 326 -17.73 -19.94 6.18
CA VAL A 326 -18.91 -19.23 5.68
C VAL A 326 -20.19 -19.81 6.32
N PRO A 327 -21.13 -18.98 6.79
CA PRO A 327 -22.41 -19.43 7.32
C PRO A 327 -23.21 -20.24 6.28
N ASN A 328 -24.04 -21.17 6.75
CA ASN A 328 -24.91 -21.94 5.87
C ASN A 328 -26.22 -21.21 5.52
N VAL A 329 -26.10 -19.98 5.02
CA VAL A 329 -27.21 -19.11 4.63
C VAL A 329 -26.82 -18.36 3.35
N VAL A 330 -27.67 -18.43 2.32
CA VAL A 330 -27.55 -17.70 1.06
C VAL A 330 -27.90 -16.23 1.27
N LYS A 331 -26.88 -15.37 1.32
CA LYS A 331 -27.01 -13.93 1.50
C LYS A 331 -25.78 -13.21 0.93
N THR A 332 -25.96 -11.94 0.60
CA THR A 332 -24.85 -11.00 0.38
C THR A 332 -24.60 -10.20 1.66
N TYR A 333 -23.35 -10.22 2.10
CA TYR A 333 -22.89 -9.55 3.31
C TYR A 333 -21.95 -8.39 2.95
N LEU A 334 -22.01 -7.31 3.74
CA LEU A 334 -21.00 -6.26 3.71
C LEU A 334 -19.74 -6.76 4.42
N LEU A 335 -18.64 -6.82 3.68
CA LEU A 335 -17.32 -7.15 4.20
C LEU A 335 -16.52 -5.85 4.34
N THR A 336 -16.04 -5.57 5.54
CA THR A 336 -15.23 -4.38 5.83
C THR A 336 -13.86 -4.82 6.33
N VAL A 337 -12.81 -4.20 5.78
CA VAL A 337 -11.44 -4.32 6.29
C VAL A 337 -11.03 -2.96 6.83
N LYS A 338 -10.61 -2.90 8.10
CA LYS A 338 -10.14 -1.67 8.75
C LYS A 338 -8.69 -1.81 9.17
N TYR A 339 -7.83 -0.92 8.70
CA TYR A 339 -6.45 -0.77 9.18
C TYR A 339 -6.44 0.08 10.45
N ALA A 340 -5.79 -0.40 11.51
CA ALA A 340 -5.65 0.30 12.78
C ALA A 340 -4.57 1.38 12.67
N GLU A 341 -4.86 2.56 13.24
CA GLU A 341 -3.88 3.63 13.37
C GLU A 341 -2.64 3.16 14.15
N ASN A 342 -1.46 3.60 13.72
CA ASN A 342 -0.20 3.35 14.42
C ASN A 342 0.69 4.61 14.41
N ASN A 343 1.98 4.46 14.73
CA ASN A 343 2.92 5.59 14.80
C ASN A 343 3.15 6.27 13.44
N ASN A 344 2.96 5.57 12.33
CA ASN A 344 3.35 6.05 11.00
C ASN A 344 2.15 6.37 10.11
N TYR A 345 1.02 5.69 10.35
CA TYR A 345 -0.15 5.72 9.47
C TYR A 345 -1.45 5.91 10.25
N LEU A 346 -2.37 6.68 9.65
CA LEU A 346 -3.74 6.87 10.11
C LEU A 346 -4.58 5.62 9.86
N THR A 347 -5.69 5.50 10.60
CA THR A 347 -6.69 4.45 10.31
C THR A 347 -7.35 4.68 8.96
N ASN A 348 -7.67 3.60 8.25
CA ASN A 348 -8.55 3.65 7.07
C ASN A 348 -9.40 2.37 7.01
N SER A 349 -10.48 2.38 6.22
CA SER A 349 -11.31 1.23 5.96
C SER A 349 -11.73 1.15 4.50
N ALA A 350 -11.89 -0.07 3.98
CA ALA A 350 -12.50 -0.32 2.69
C ALA A 350 -13.58 -1.39 2.81
N ASN A 351 -14.51 -1.38 1.87
CA ASN A 351 -15.65 -2.28 1.82
C ASN A 351 -15.65 -3.10 0.52
N ALA A 352 -16.10 -4.34 0.62
CA ALA A 352 -16.48 -5.18 -0.51
C ALA A 352 -17.68 -6.05 -0.10
N THR A 353 -18.08 -6.97 -0.97
CA THR A 353 -19.17 -7.91 -0.69
C THR A 353 -18.66 -9.33 -0.53
N LEU A 354 -19.29 -10.08 0.38
CA LEU A 354 -19.22 -11.54 0.42
C LEU A 354 -20.60 -12.08 0.02
N THR A 355 -20.70 -12.70 -1.16
CA THR A 355 -21.92 -13.34 -1.64
C THR A 355 -21.79 -14.85 -1.52
N THR A 356 -22.75 -15.47 -0.84
CA THR A 356 -22.75 -16.91 -0.64
C THR A 356 -23.70 -17.60 -1.60
N ASN A 357 -23.24 -18.64 -2.30
CA ASN A 357 -24.06 -19.52 -3.11
C ASN A 357 -24.40 -20.80 -2.35
N LEU A 358 -25.58 -21.38 -2.57
CA LEU A 358 -25.92 -22.64 -1.90
C LEU A 358 -25.01 -23.77 -2.38
N LYS A 359 -24.37 -24.48 -1.45
CA LYS A 359 -23.64 -25.71 -1.76
C LYS A 359 -24.63 -26.83 -2.09
N ILE A 360 -24.51 -27.37 -3.30
CA ILE A 360 -25.27 -28.53 -3.76
C ILE A 360 -24.32 -29.72 -3.81
N TYR A 361 -24.75 -30.81 -3.19
CA TYR A 361 -24.04 -32.07 -3.16
C TYR A 361 -24.64 -33.03 -4.19
N VAL A 362 -23.82 -33.92 -4.75
CA VAL A 362 -24.27 -34.89 -5.76
C VAL A 362 -23.78 -36.28 -5.40
N GLN A 363 -24.72 -37.22 -5.30
CA GLN A 363 -24.41 -38.63 -5.11
C GLN A 363 -24.36 -39.36 -6.45
N LYS A 364 -23.27 -40.10 -6.70
CA LYS A 364 -23.03 -40.82 -7.96
C LYS A 364 -23.60 -42.23 -7.90
N TRP A 365 -24.93 -42.34 -7.87
CA TRP A 365 -25.63 -43.62 -7.73
C TRP A 365 -26.16 -44.22 -9.03
N GLY A 366 -25.82 -43.64 -10.19
CA GLY A 366 -26.32 -44.10 -11.51
C GLY A 366 -27.73 -43.63 -11.85
N SER A 367 -28.23 -42.61 -11.15
CA SER A 367 -29.59 -42.08 -11.23
C SER A 367 -29.73 -40.82 -12.12
N THR A 368 -28.71 -40.49 -12.90
CA THR A 368 -28.56 -39.22 -13.63
C THR A 368 -29.71 -38.92 -14.57
N GLY A 369 -30.11 -37.66 -14.72
CA GLY A 369 -31.15 -37.26 -15.66
C GLY A 369 -31.24 -35.76 -15.89
N ASP A 370 -31.77 -35.37 -17.04
CA ASP A 370 -32.05 -33.99 -17.43
C ASP A 370 -33.50 -33.62 -17.10
N ILE A 371 -33.67 -32.99 -15.95
CA ILE A 371 -34.98 -32.53 -15.44
C ILE A 371 -35.70 -31.59 -16.43
N THR A 372 -34.97 -30.90 -17.32
CA THR A 372 -35.59 -29.98 -18.29
C THR A 372 -36.46 -30.69 -19.33
N LYS A 373 -36.25 -31.99 -19.57
CA LYS A 373 -37.08 -32.76 -20.51
C LYS A 373 -38.45 -33.13 -19.95
N ASN A 374 -38.61 -33.18 -18.62
CA ASN A 374 -39.92 -33.27 -18.00
C ASN A 374 -40.52 -31.85 -17.92
N THR A 375 -41.25 -31.45 -18.96
CA THR A 375 -41.83 -30.11 -19.09
C THR A 375 -42.83 -29.79 -17.96
N ALA A 376 -43.56 -30.78 -17.47
CA ALA A 376 -44.50 -30.62 -16.35
C ALA A 376 -43.78 -30.25 -15.04
N VAL A 377 -42.60 -30.82 -14.78
CA VAL A 377 -41.74 -30.38 -13.67
C VAL A 377 -41.09 -29.03 -13.98
N TYR A 378 -40.35 -28.94 -15.08
CA TYR A 378 -39.49 -27.79 -15.38
C TYR A 378 -40.23 -26.45 -15.48
N SER A 379 -41.45 -26.46 -16.07
CA SER A 379 -42.30 -25.27 -16.18
C SER A 379 -42.77 -24.74 -14.82
N ASN A 380 -42.96 -25.61 -13.84
CA ASN A 380 -43.47 -25.29 -12.50
C ASN A 380 -42.37 -25.03 -11.46
N LEU A 381 -41.09 -25.26 -11.78
CA LEU A 381 -39.99 -24.96 -10.87
C LEU A 381 -39.79 -23.44 -10.70
N VAL A 382 -39.56 -23.01 -9.46
CA VAL A 382 -39.17 -21.63 -9.13
C VAL A 382 -37.91 -21.27 -9.90
N LYS A 383 -37.94 -20.18 -10.67
CA LYS A 383 -36.77 -19.74 -11.45
C LYS A 383 -35.76 -19.04 -10.53
N SER A 384 -34.59 -19.66 -10.35
CA SER A 384 -33.49 -19.12 -9.55
C SER A 384 -32.17 -19.81 -9.91
N THR A 385 -31.04 -19.19 -9.54
CA THR A 385 -29.71 -19.81 -9.68
C THR A 385 -29.61 -21.14 -8.92
N ILE A 386 -30.28 -21.26 -7.76
CA ILE A 386 -30.33 -22.51 -6.98
C ILE A 386 -31.01 -23.61 -7.79
N THR A 387 -32.16 -23.30 -8.40
CA THR A 387 -32.89 -24.24 -9.25
C THR A 387 -32.07 -24.67 -10.46
N THR A 388 -31.44 -23.73 -11.16
CA THR A 388 -30.56 -24.04 -12.29
C THR A 388 -29.41 -24.97 -11.87
N ASN A 389 -28.77 -24.69 -10.73
CA ASN A 389 -27.69 -25.52 -10.22
C ASN A 389 -28.16 -26.91 -9.78
N LEU A 390 -29.36 -27.05 -9.20
CA LEU A 390 -29.95 -28.35 -8.87
C LEU A 390 -30.23 -29.19 -10.12
N ILE A 391 -30.76 -28.57 -11.18
CA ILE A 391 -31.00 -29.24 -12.48
C ILE A 391 -29.68 -29.69 -13.10
N ASN A 392 -28.66 -28.81 -13.12
CA ASN A 392 -27.35 -29.16 -13.65
C ASN A 392 -26.69 -30.28 -12.83
N ALA A 393 -26.84 -30.25 -11.51
CA ALA A 393 -26.35 -31.31 -10.63
C ALA A 393 -27.02 -32.66 -10.93
N ALA A 394 -28.34 -32.67 -11.21
CA ALA A 394 -29.12 -33.85 -11.55
C ALA A 394 -28.62 -34.59 -12.80
N LYS A 395 -28.06 -33.87 -13.77
CA LYS A 395 -27.42 -34.45 -14.97
C LYS A 395 -26.23 -35.34 -14.64
N THR A 396 -25.67 -35.21 -13.44
CA THR A 396 -24.45 -35.90 -13.03
C THR A 396 -24.64 -36.86 -11.85
N GLY A 397 -25.82 -36.90 -11.22
CA GLY A 397 -26.16 -37.82 -10.14
C GLY A 397 -27.39 -37.36 -9.36
N THR A 398 -27.65 -37.96 -8.18
CA THR A 398 -28.74 -37.54 -7.28
C THR A 398 -28.32 -36.28 -6.52
N PRO A 399 -28.92 -35.10 -6.76
CA PRO A 399 -28.58 -33.88 -6.05
C PRO A 399 -29.28 -33.81 -4.70
N TYR A 400 -28.59 -33.21 -3.72
CA TYR A 400 -29.20 -32.82 -2.45
C TYR A 400 -28.56 -31.56 -1.89
N VAL A 401 -29.25 -30.92 -0.96
CA VAL A 401 -28.72 -29.80 -0.18
C VAL A 401 -28.70 -30.17 1.30
N LYS A 402 -27.75 -29.59 2.02
CA LYS A 402 -27.65 -29.68 3.48
C LYS A 402 -27.77 -28.26 4.04
N LEU A 403 -28.82 -28.02 4.82
CA LEU A 403 -29.15 -26.71 5.37
C LEU A 403 -29.05 -26.73 6.90
N GLY A 404 -28.70 -25.58 7.50
CA GLY A 404 -28.61 -25.40 8.94
C GLY A 404 -27.19 -25.36 9.51
N ASP A 405 -27.13 -25.03 10.80
CA ASP A 405 -25.90 -24.81 11.56
C ASP A 405 -25.29 -26.10 12.15
N GLY A 406 -26.03 -27.21 12.09
CA GLY A 406 -25.62 -28.49 12.68
C GLY A 406 -25.93 -28.64 14.17
N ASN A 407 -26.45 -27.60 14.83
CA ASN A 407 -26.78 -27.61 16.24
C ASN A 407 -28.25 -27.97 16.41
N GLY A 408 -28.56 -29.23 16.74
CA GLY A 408 -29.94 -29.67 16.94
C GLY A 408 -30.29 -30.93 16.13
N PRO A 409 -31.59 -31.20 15.88
CA PRO A 409 -32.01 -32.42 15.22
C PRO A 409 -31.58 -32.45 13.75
N THR A 410 -31.41 -33.66 13.22
CA THR A 410 -31.22 -33.91 11.78
C THR A 410 -32.50 -34.46 11.17
N VAL A 411 -32.97 -33.88 10.07
CA VAL A 411 -34.17 -34.35 9.34
C VAL A 411 -33.86 -34.52 7.86
N PHE A 412 -34.38 -35.59 7.26
CA PHE A 412 -34.30 -35.86 5.84
C PHE A 412 -35.66 -35.65 5.17
N ILE A 413 -35.66 -35.05 3.99
CA ILE A 413 -36.82 -34.93 3.12
C ILE A 413 -36.46 -35.48 1.74
N THR A 414 -37.27 -36.41 1.24
CA THR A 414 -37.12 -36.97 -0.11
C THR A 414 -38.32 -36.66 -0.97
N ALA A 415 -38.05 -36.37 -2.24
CA ALA A 415 -39.03 -36.34 -3.31
C ALA A 415 -38.45 -37.03 -4.55
N GLY A 416 -39.33 -37.52 -5.43
CA GLY A 416 -38.91 -38.21 -6.65
C GLY A 416 -38.35 -39.60 -6.41
N VAL A 417 -38.82 -40.30 -5.37
CA VAL A 417 -38.67 -41.77 -5.25
C VAL A 417 -39.38 -42.43 -6.44
N HIS A 418 -40.62 -42.01 -6.74
CA HIS A 418 -41.27 -42.26 -8.01
C HIS A 418 -41.12 -41.06 -8.93
N GLY A 419 -40.62 -41.28 -10.13
CA GLY A 419 -40.34 -40.21 -11.08
C GLY A 419 -41.58 -39.54 -11.65
N ASN A 420 -42.72 -40.24 -11.69
CA ASN A 420 -44.00 -39.75 -12.20
C ASN A 420 -44.92 -39.09 -11.16
N GLU A 421 -44.44 -38.88 -9.94
CA GLU A 421 -45.18 -38.22 -8.86
C GLU A 421 -44.63 -36.80 -8.64
N LEU A 422 -45.01 -35.90 -9.56
CA LEU A 422 -44.24 -34.69 -9.88
C LEU A 422 -44.34 -33.57 -8.83
N SER A 423 -45.46 -33.48 -8.11
CA SER A 423 -45.77 -32.33 -7.25
C SER A 423 -44.79 -32.17 -6.08
N SER A 424 -44.33 -33.28 -5.49
CA SER A 424 -43.39 -33.24 -4.36
C SER A 424 -42.00 -32.75 -4.77
N GLN A 425 -41.55 -33.09 -5.98
CA GLN A 425 -40.25 -32.68 -6.51
C GLN A 425 -40.19 -31.15 -6.67
N ILE A 426 -41.25 -30.57 -7.23
CA ILE A 426 -41.40 -29.12 -7.38
C ILE A 426 -41.49 -28.42 -6.02
N ALA A 427 -42.27 -28.99 -5.10
CA ALA A 427 -42.40 -28.49 -3.73
C ALA A 427 -41.07 -28.50 -2.97
N ALA A 428 -40.25 -29.55 -3.13
CA ALA A 428 -38.93 -29.64 -2.51
C ALA A 428 -37.99 -28.55 -3.02
N VAL A 429 -37.97 -28.26 -4.33
CA VAL A 429 -37.16 -27.15 -4.87
C VAL A 429 -37.64 -25.79 -4.35
N LYS A 430 -38.96 -25.59 -4.25
CA LYS A 430 -39.56 -24.39 -3.64
C LYS A 430 -39.14 -24.24 -2.17
N LEU A 431 -39.14 -25.34 -1.41
CA LEU A 431 -38.68 -25.38 -0.03
C LEU A 431 -37.20 -25.04 0.12
N ILE A 432 -36.33 -25.60 -0.74
CA ILE A 432 -34.90 -25.31 -0.73
C ILE A 432 -34.66 -23.80 -0.94
N ASN A 433 -35.32 -23.20 -1.93
CA ASN A 433 -35.20 -21.75 -2.22
C ASN A 433 -35.66 -20.86 -1.06
N TYR A 434 -36.65 -21.31 -0.29
CA TYR A 434 -37.13 -20.62 0.90
C TYR A 434 -36.15 -20.75 2.07
N LEU A 435 -35.78 -21.99 2.39
CA LEU A 435 -34.94 -22.32 3.54
C LEU A 435 -33.49 -21.87 3.37
N SER A 436 -32.95 -21.83 2.14
CA SER A 436 -31.57 -21.41 1.90
C SER A 436 -31.30 -19.97 2.36
N LYS A 437 -32.33 -19.15 2.56
CA LYS A 437 -32.23 -17.75 2.99
C LYS A 437 -32.52 -17.56 4.49
N LYS A 438 -32.70 -18.65 5.24
CA LYS A 438 -33.05 -18.64 6.66
C LYS A 438 -31.91 -19.17 7.51
N THR A 439 -31.80 -18.63 8.72
CA THR A 439 -31.03 -19.29 9.78
C THR A 439 -31.82 -20.51 10.23
N ILE A 440 -31.18 -21.67 10.29
CA ILE A 440 -31.80 -22.95 10.61
C ILE A 440 -31.02 -23.59 11.75
N HIS A 441 -31.71 -23.94 12.83
CA HIS A 441 -31.14 -24.61 14.02
C HIS A 441 -31.26 -26.13 13.87
N GLY A 442 -30.14 -26.80 13.56
CA GLY A 442 -30.06 -28.24 13.31
C GLY A 442 -29.54 -28.53 11.90
N THR A 443 -29.86 -29.72 11.36
CA THR A 443 -29.52 -30.09 9.97
C THR A 443 -30.74 -30.58 9.19
N ILE A 444 -30.95 -30.05 7.98
CA ILE A 444 -31.98 -30.54 7.06
C ILE A 444 -31.29 -31.01 5.77
N TYR A 445 -31.52 -32.27 5.41
CA TYR A 445 -31.15 -32.81 4.11
C TYR A 445 -32.38 -32.86 3.20
N ILE A 446 -32.30 -32.28 2.00
CA ILE A 446 -33.40 -32.30 1.04
C ILE A 446 -32.91 -32.86 -0.29
N PHE A 447 -33.54 -33.95 -0.73
CA PHE A 447 -33.33 -34.59 -2.02
C PHE A 447 -34.54 -34.27 -2.92
N PRO A 448 -34.49 -33.18 -3.71
CA PRO A 448 -35.63 -32.78 -4.54
C PRO A 448 -35.84 -33.72 -5.74
N PHE A 449 -34.75 -34.35 -6.20
CA PHE A 449 -34.73 -35.25 -7.34
C PHE A 449 -33.99 -36.53 -6.94
N LEU A 450 -34.65 -37.44 -6.21
CA LEU A 450 -33.95 -38.64 -5.72
C LEU A 450 -33.48 -39.55 -6.87
N ILE A 451 -34.33 -39.77 -7.88
CA ILE A 451 -34.02 -40.56 -9.08
C ILE A 451 -34.23 -39.69 -10.35
N PRO A 452 -33.28 -38.80 -10.69
CA PRO A 452 -33.43 -37.88 -11.83
C PRO A 452 -33.83 -38.53 -13.16
N SER A 453 -33.28 -39.71 -13.51
CA SER A 453 -33.64 -40.43 -14.74
C SER A 453 -35.13 -40.79 -14.82
N SER A 454 -35.71 -41.27 -13.71
CA SER A 454 -37.14 -41.62 -13.66
C SER A 454 -38.02 -40.36 -13.74
N ILE A 455 -37.54 -39.24 -13.20
CA ILE A 455 -38.22 -37.94 -13.30
C ILE A 455 -38.19 -37.43 -14.73
N GLU A 456 -37.02 -37.44 -15.38
CA GLU A 456 -36.83 -37.09 -16.79
C GLU A 456 -37.81 -37.84 -17.69
N SER A 457 -37.90 -39.17 -17.53
CA SER A 457 -38.78 -40.03 -18.33
C SER A 457 -40.23 -40.08 -17.85
N ASN A 458 -40.56 -39.39 -16.75
CA ASN A 458 -41.89 -39.39 -16.15
C ASN A 458 -42.43 -40.81 -15.86
N ILE A 459 -41.61 -41.66 -15.25
CA ILE A 459 -41.92 -43.07 -14.95
C ILE A 459 -41.85 -43.39 -13.46
N ARG A 460 -42.62 -44.40 -13.05
CA ARG A 460 -42.64 -44.89 -11.66
C ARG A 460 -41.42 -45.75 -11.31
N TYR A 461 -41.08 -46.69 -12.20
CA TYR A 461 -40.08 -47.72 -11.97
C TYR A 461 -38.67 -47.22 -12.31
N TYR A 462 -37.68 -47.77 -11.63
CA TYR A 462 -36.26 -47.57 -11.96
C TYR A 462 -35.63 -48.94 -12.10
N ASN A 463 -34.99 -49.21 -13.25
CA ASN A 463 -34.42 -50.53 -13.59
C ASN A 463 -35.42 -51.69 -13.38
N GLY A 464 -36.68 -51.48 -13.76
CA GLY A 464 -37.74 -52.51 -13.69
C GLY A 464 -38.32 -52.76 -12.29
N VAL A 465 -37.85 -52.08 -11.24
CA VAL A 465 -38.36 -52.25 -9.86
C VAL A 465 -39.00 -50.98 -9.33
N ASP A 466 -39.98 -51.13 -8.43
CA ASP A 466 -40.57 -50.01 -7.70
C ASP A 466 -39.57 -49.59 -6.60
N PRO A 467 -38.97 -48.38 -6.68
CA PRO A 467 -37.95 -47.95 -5.74
C PRO A 467 -38.45 -47.89 -4.29
N ASN A 468 -39.74 -47.64 -4.10
CA ASN A 468 -40.40 -47.60 -2.79
C ASN A 468 -40.88 -49.00 -2.34
N ARG A 469 -40.38 -50.07 -2.94
CA ARG A 469 -40.61 -51.46 -2.48
C ARG A 469 -39.31 -52.22 -2.21
N VAL A 470 -38.15 -51.58 -2.42
CA VAL A 470 -36.83 -52.23 -2.36
C VAL A 470 -35.84 -51.51 -1.45
N THR A 471 -36.31 -50.71 -0.48
CA THR A 471 -35.44 -50.01 0.48
C THR A 471 -34.68 -50.98 1.40
N ASN A 472 -35.25 -52.17 1.64
CA ASN A 472 -34.61 -53.27 2.37
C ASN A 472 -33.52 -54.00 1.55
N VAL A 473 -33.43 -53.76 0.24
CA VAL A 473 -32.43 -54.38 -0.63
C VAL A 473 -31.18 -53.49 -0.66
N ALA A 474 -30.04 -54.06 -0.26
CA ALA A 474 -28.79 -53.31 -0.19
C ALA A 474 -28.40 -52.72 -1.57
N GLY A 475 -27.91 -51.49 -1.57
CA GLY A 475 -27.38 -50.84 -2.79
C GLY A 475 -28.41 -50.17 -3.70
N THR A 476 -29.71 -50.39 -3.48
CA THR A 476 -30.77 -49.62 -4.15
C THR A 476 -30.71 -48.14 -3.75
N ILE A 477 -31.27 -47.25 -4.57
CA ILE A 477 -31.20 -45.80 -4.31
C ILE A 477 -31.89 -45.44 -2.98
N THR A 478 -33.05 -46.03 -2.71
CA THR A 478 -33.80 -45.81 -1.47
C THR A 478 -33.08 -46.39 -0.25
N ASN A 479 -32.41 -47.54 -0.39
CA ASN A 479 -31.51 -48.06 0.64
C ASN A 479 -30.34 -47.11 0.94
N LYS A 480 -29.70 -46.56 -0.11
CA LYS A 480 -28.57 -45.64 0.01
C LYS A 480 -28.94 -44.34 0.73
N VAL A 481 -30.08 -43.71 0.40
CA VAL A 481 -30.53 -42.49 1.10
C VAL A 481 -30.95 -42.76 2.55
N MET A 482 -31.56 -43.92 2.82
CA MET A 482 -31.83 -44.36 4.20
C MET A 482 -30.53 -44.52 5.00
N ASN A 483 -29.51 -45.18 4.43
CA ASN A 483 -28.21 -45.33 5.08
C ASN A 483 -27.51 -43.98 5.31
N MET A 484 -27.66 -43.02 4.40
CA MET A 484 -27.20 -41.64 4.65
C MET A 484 -27.90 -41.03 5.87
N ALA A 485 -29.21 -41.23 6.03
CA ALA A 485 -29.95 -40.73 7.17
C ALA A 485 -29.55 -41.42 8.48
N ILE A 486 -29.30 -42.74 8.45
CA ILE A 486 -28.75 -43.51 9.59
C ILE A 486 -27.38 -42.94 10.01
N ASN A 487 -26.47 -42.78 9.05
CA ASN A 487 -25.12 -42.27 9.32
C ASN A 487 -25.14 -40.82 9.85
N ALA A 488 -26.11 -40.02 9.41
CA ALA A 488 -26.33 -38.66 9.90
C ALA A 488 -27.12 -38.61 11.22
N LYS A 489 -27.47 -39.77 11.81
CA LYS A 489 -28.28 -39.91 13.04
C LYS A 489 -29.58 -39.12 12.95
N ALA A 490 -30.28 -39.24 11.83
CA ALA A 490 -31.52 -38.50 11.59
C ALA A 490 -32.57 -38.83 12.64
N LYS A 491 -33.29 -37.80 13.10
CA LYS A 491 -34.43 -37.95 14.02
C LYS A 491 -35.72 -38.24 13.28
N ALA A 492 -35.87 -37.73 12.06
CA ALA A 492 -37.04 -37.96 11.22
C ALA A 492 -36.68 -38.04 9.73
N PHE A 493 -37.54 -38.73 9.00
CA PHE A 493 -37.44 -38.92 7.56
C PHE A 493 -38.82 -38.70 6.93
N ILE A 494 -38.95 -37.69 6.09
CA ILE A 494 -40.21 -37.29 5.46
C ILE A 494 -40.13 -37.64 3.97
N ASP A 495 -40.86 -38.67 3.57
CA ASP A 495 -40.88 -39.16 2.20
C ASP A 495 -42.14 -38.69 1.47
N CYS A 496 -41.96 -37.86 0.44
CA CYS A 496 -43.06 -37.14 -0.21
C CYS A 496 -43.37 -37.65 -1.62
N HIS A 497 -44.63 -37.98 -1.84
CA HIS A 497 -45.21 -38.64 -3.01
C HIS A 497 -46.46 -37.91 -3.50
N SER A 498 -47.00 -38.38 -4.63
CA SER A 498 -48.32 -38.01 -5.12
C SER A 498 -49.16 -39.26 -5.33
N THR A 499 -50.45 -39.18 -5.01
CA THR A 499 -51.38 -40.29 -5.18
C THR A 499 -52.49 -39.94 -6.16
N LYS A 500 -52.72 -40.80 -7.16
CA LYS A 500 -53.77 -40.60 -8.18
C LYS A 500 -55.17 -40.67 -7.53
N PRO A 501 -56.11 -39.76 -7.88
CA PRO A 501 -57.52 -39.89 -7.49
C PRO A 501 -58.08 -41.29 -7.79
N GLY A 502 -58.78 -41.89 -6.82
CA GLY A 502 -59.28 -43.26 -6.91
C GLY A 502 -58.23 -44.36 -6.69
N GLY A 503 -56.96 -44.01 -6.49
CA GLY A 503 -55.90 -44.93 -6.06
C GLY A 503 -55.92 -45.19 -4.55
N VAL A 504 -54.90 -45.90 -4.07
CA VAL A 504 -54.66 -46.12 -2.64
C VAL A 504 -53.40 -45.33 -2.25
N PRO A 505 -53.49 -44.28 -1.42
CA PRO A 505 -54.68 -43.80 -0.69
C PRO A 505 -55.63 -42.88 -1.48
N GLY A 506 -55.22 -42.36 -2.64
CA GLY A 506 -56.08 -41.62 -3.57
C GLY A 506 -56.60 -40.28 -3.07
N LYS A 507 -56.05 -39.77 -1.97
CA LYS A 507 -56.37 -38.49 -1.33
C LYS A 507 -55.12 -37.90 -0.67
N THR A 508 -55.12 -36.59 -0.43
CA THR A 508 -54.04 -35.94 0.31
C THR A 508 -54.03 -36.44 1.75
N ILE A 509 -52.94 -37.08 2.17
CA ILE A 509 -52.83 -37.77 3.47
C ILE A 509 -51.38 -37.75 3.97
N VAL A 510 -51.21 -37.78 5.29
CA VAL A 510 -49.93 -38.06 5.93
C VAL A 510 -50.02 -39.39 6.67
N MET A 511 -49.04 -40.26 6.47
CA MET A 511 -49.02 -41.62 7.03
C MET A 511 -47.80 -41.84 7.92
N GLY A 512 -47.99 -42.55 9.02
CA GLY A 512 -46.93 -42.86 9.98
C GLY A 512 -47.31 -44.00 10.91
N PHE A 513 -46.53 -44.20 11.96
CA PHE A 513 -46.57 -45.43 12.76
C PHE A 513 -46.45 -45.18 14.26
N TYR A 514 -47.09 -46.02 15.07
CA TYR A 514 -46.89 -46.04 16.52
C TYR A 514 -45.62 -46.80 16.93
N THR A 515 -45.33 -47.91 16.26
CA THR A 515 -44.22 -48.83 16.60
C THR A 515 -43.30 -49.02 15.39
N PRO A 516 -41.97 -49.03 15.55
CA PRO A 516 -41.22 -48.92 16.82
C PRO A 516 -40.97 -47.48 17.29
N VAL A 517 -41.26 -46.46 16.47
CA VAL A 517 -40.94 -45.05 16.77
C VAL A 517 -42.23 -44.25 16.92
N SER A 518 -42.71 -44.06 18.15
CA SER A 518 -43.94 -43.31 18.44
C SER A 518 -43.90 -41.85 17.97
N LEU A 519 -42.70 -41.28 17.84
CA LEU A 519 -42.48 -39.95 17.26
C LEU A 519 -43.00 -39.85 15.80
N SER A 520 -43.06 -40.96 15.05
CA SER A 520 -43.68 -40.99 13.71
C SER A 520 -45.17 -40.65 13.80
N ALA A 521 -45.92 -41.29 14.70
CA ALA A 521 -47.34 -40.99 14.91
C ALA A 521 -47.60 -39.53 15.31
N THR A 522 -46.80 -38.97 16.23
CA THR A 522 -46.98 -37.57 16.66
C THR A 522 -46.63 -36.58 15.56
N LEU A 523 -45.57 -36.85 14.79
CA LEU A 523 -45.19 -36.05 13.62
C LEU A 523 -46.28 -36.11 12.54
N THR A 524 -46.78 -37.29 12.21
CA THR A 524 -47.89 -37.47 11.25
C THR A 524 -49.12 -36.69 11.68
N ASN A 525 -49.53 -36.79 12.94
CA ASN A 525 -50.68 -36.05 13.46
C ASN A 525 -50.47 -34.54 13.35
N TYR A 526 -49.28 -34.05 13.70
CA TYR A 526 -48.95 -32.63 13.59
C TYR A 526 -49.01 -32.12 12.15
N ILE A 527 -48.35 -32.81 11.21
CA ILE A 527 -48.33 -32.41 9.80
C ILE A 527 -49.75 -32.43 9.23
N ALA A 528 -50.51 -33.50 9.43
CA ALA A 528 -51.87 -33.62 8.91
C ALA A 528 -52.78 -32.49 9.40
N ASN A 529 -52.73 -32.18 10.70
CA ASN A 529 -53.53 -31.10 11.30
C ASN A 529 -53.09 -29.72 10.79
N LYS A 530 -51.78 -29.47 10.61
CA LYS A 530 -51.28 -28.18 10.11
C LYS A 530 -51.62 -27.95 8.63
N VAL A 531 -51.69 -29.01 7.84
CA VAL A 531 -52.03 -28.94 6.41
C VAL A 531 -53.55 -28.98 6.20
N GLY A 532 -54.32 -29.51 7.16
CA GLY A 532 -55.76 -29.74 7.00
C GLY A 532 -56.05 -30.93 6.08
N CYS A 533 -55.26 -31.99 6.16
CA CYS A 533 -55.41 -33.19 5.32
C CYS A 533 -55.66 -34.46 6.15
N ALA A 534 -55.97 -35.57 5.48
CA ALA A 534 -56.20 -36.84 6.17
C ALA A 534 -54.93 -37.33 6.88
N LYS A 535 -55.10 -38.20 7.87
CA LYS A 535 -53.99 -38.92 8.51
C LYS A 535 -54.24 -40.42 8.53
N GLY A 536 -53.18 -41.20 8.34
CA GLY A 536 -53.18 -42.66 8.45
C GLY A 536 -52.07 -43.12 9.40
N ILE A 537 -52.40 -43.39 10.66
CA ILE A 537 -51.41 -43.84 11.66
C ILE A 537 -51.60 -45.33 11.88
N TYR A 538 -50.61 -46.12 11.46
CA TYR A 538 -50.64 -47.58 11.55
C TYR A 538 -49.95 -48.07 12.83
N LYS A 539 -50.34 -49.26 13.31
CA LYS A 539 -49.80 -49.79 14.58
C LYS A 539 -48.30 -50.13 14.50
N ILE A 540 -47.87 -50.78 13.41
CA ILE A 540 -46.52 -51.33 13.25
C ILE A 540 -46.00 -50.97 11.86
N ALA A 541 -44.81 -50.35 11.80
CA ALA A 541 -44.10 -50.06 10.56
C ALA A 541 -43.70 -51.34 9.81
N ALA A 542 -43.64 -51.27 8.48
CA ALA A 542 -43.21 -52.37 7.60
C ALA A 542 -44.10 -53.63 7.62
N LYS A 543 -45.25 -53.60 8.31
CA LYS A 543 -46.21 -54.72 8.30
C LYS A 543 -46.91 -54.86 6.94
N SER A 544 -47.36 -53.74 6.37
CA SER A 544 -48.09 -53.73 5.09
C SER A 544 -47.15 -53.51 3.89
N TYR A 545 -46.08 -52.74 4.08
CA TYR A 545 -45.13 -52.38 3.02
C TYR A 545 -43.68 -52.57 3.50
N PRO A 546 -43.18 -53.80 3.58
CA PRO A 546 -41.90 -54.10 4.21
C PRO A 546 -40.69 -53.45 3.54
N GLY A 547 -40.79 -53.03 2.28
CA GLY A 547 -39.73 -52.38 1.52
C GLY A 547 -39.91 -50.87 1.29
N ALA A 548 -40.96 -50.25 1.84
CA ALA A 548 -41.20 -48.82 1.69
C ALA A 548 -40.20 -47.99 2.50
N LEU A 549 -39.79 -46.84 1.95
CA LEU A 549 -38.72 -46.01 2.51
C LEU A 549 -39.09 -45.46 3.89
N GLY A 550 -40.28 -44.85 4.01
CA GLY A 550 -40.79 -44.37 5.30
C GLY A 550 -40.90 -45.48 6.37
N ASP A 551 -41.42 -46.64 6.00
CA ASP A 551 -41.52 -47.82 6.87
C ASP A 551 -40.14 -48.31 7.34
N ARG A 552 -39.20 -48.48 6.41
CA ARG A 552 -37.85 -48.92 6.73
C ARG A 552 -37.14 -47.92 7.64
N CYS A 553 -37.29 -46.62 7.39
CA CYS A 553 -36.71 -45.60 8.27
C CYS A 553 -37.18 -45.75 9.73
N ASN A 554 -38.46 -46.09 9.96
CA ASN A 554 -38.97 -46.38 11.30
C ASN A 554 -38.27 -47.59 11.95
N LEU A 555 -38.03 -48.67 11.20
CA LEU A 555 -37.32 -49.83 11.73
C LEU A 555 -35.88 -49.52 12.16
N TYR A 556 -35.28 -48.44 11.63
CA TYR A 556 -33.95 -47.97 12.00
C TYR A 556 -33.97 -46.78 13.00
N GLY A 557 -35.07 -46.62 13.75
CA GLY A 557 -35.14 -45.67 14.86
C GLY A 557 -35.41 -44.21 14.47
N MET A 558 -35.73 -43.94 13.20
CA MET A 558 -36.09 -42.60 12.72
C MET A 558 -37.61 -42.45 12.67
N ALA A 559 -38.15 -41.26 12.98
CA ALA A 559 -39.58 -40.98 12.74
C ALA A 559 -39.84 -40.86 11.24
N GLY A 560 -40.10 -42.00 10.58
CA GLY A 560 -40.41 -42.06 9.15
C GLY A 560 -41.88 -41.73 8.91
N VAL A 561 -42.15 -40.81 7.99
CA VAL A 561 -43.50 -40.37 7.62
C VAL A 561 -43.60 -40.32 6.10
N THR A 562 -44.71 -40.84 5.56
CA THR A 562 -45.01 -40.77 4.13
C THR A 562 -46.08 -39.70 3.91
N CYS A 563 -45.77 -38.72 3.08
CA CYS A 563 -46.65 -37.61 2.74
C CYS A 563 -47.14 -37.79 1.30
N GLU A 564 -48.45 -37.90 1.12
CA GLU A 564 -49.09 -38.05 -0.19
C GLU A 564 -49.95 -36.83 -0.48
N VAL A 565 -49.87 -36.32 -1.71
CA VAL A 565 -50.81 -35.31 -2.22
C VAL A 565 -51.64 -35.87 -3.37
N GLN A 566 -52.94 -35.57 -3.38
CA GLN A 566 -53.81 -36.04 -4.44
C GLN A 566 -53.47 -35.35 -5.77
N CYS A 567 -52.93 -36.11 -6.72
CA CYS A 567 -52.66 -35.67 -8.08
C CYS A 567 -52.49 -36.88 -9.01
N ALA A 568 -52.99 -36.79 -10.24
CA ALA A 568 -52.76 -37.86 -11.21
C ALA A 568 -51.26 -38.04 -11.47
N HIS A 569 -50.83 -39.30 -11.57
CA HIS A 569 -49.44 -39.59 -11.95
C HIS A 569 -49.14 -39.03 -13.34
N GLY A 570 -47.91 -38.58 -13.54
CA GLY A 570 -47.46 -37.98 -14.78
C GLY A 570 -47.80 -36.50 -14.92
N THR A 571 -48.59 -35.93 -14.02
CA THR A 571 -49.03 -34.53 -14.07
C THR A 571 -48.83 -33.83 -12.72
N THR A 572 -49.08 -32.52 -12.67
CA THR A 572 -49.01 -31.71 -11.46
C THR A 572 -50.00 -30.56 -11.53
N ASN A 573 -50.36 -29.98 -10.38
CA ASN A 573 -51.14 -28.76 -10.28
C ASN A 573 -50.74 -27.96 -9.02
N ASN A 574 -51.13 -26.68 -8.98
CA ASN A 574 -50.74 -25.77 -7.90
C ASN A 574 -51.24 -26.22 -6.50
N ILE A 575 -52.41 -26.85 -6.41
CA ILE A 575 -52.96 -27.33 -5.13
C ILE A 575 -52.07 -28.45 -4.58
N ALA A 576 -51.74 -29.44 -5.41
CA ALA A 576 -50.87 -30.55 -5.02
C ALA A 576 -49.45 -30.07 -4.66
N ILE A 577 -48.87 -29.14 -5.44
CA ILE A 577 -47.56 -28.53 -5.14
C ILE A 577 -47.60 -27.80 -3.79
N ASN A 578 -48.63 -26.99 -3.53
CA ASN A 578 -48.74 -26.24 -2.28
C ASN A 578 -48.99 -27.14 -1.08
N ASN A 579 -49.83 -28.18 -1.21
CA ASN A 579 -50.05 -29.15 -0.15
C ASN A 579 -48.77 -29.92 0.18
N SER A 580 -47.99 -30.32 -0.83
CA SER A 580 -46.73 -31.05 -0.60
C SER A 580 -45.71 -30.13 0.09
N TYR A 581 -45.60 -28.88 -0.36
CA TYR A 581 -44.78 -27.87 0.31
C TYR A 581 -45.22 -27.66 1.78
N ASN A 582 -46.52 -27.59 2.03
CA ASN A 582 -47.08 -27.41 3.37
C ASN A 582 -46.83 -28.63 4.27
N GLN A 583 -46.87 -29.86 3.72
CA GLN A 583 -46.49 -31.08 4.44
C GLN A 583 -45.02 -31.04 4.85
N MET A 584 -44.12 -30.71 3.91
CA MET A 584 -42.68 -30.63 4.19
C MET A 584 -42.35 -29.54 5.23
N ILE A 585 -42.86 -28.30 5.03
CA ILE A 585 -42.57 -27.19 5.96
C ILE A 585 -43.18 -27.43 7.35
N ALA A 586 -44.34 -28.08 7.46
CA ALA A 586 -44.91 -28.47 8.74
C ALA A 586 -44.01 -29.50 9.45
N GLY A 587 -43.49 -30.49 8.71
CA GLY A 587 -42.55 -31.45 9.26
C GLY A 587 -41.27 -30.81 9.78
N ILE A 588 -40.75 -29.78 9.11
CA ILE A 588 -39.63 -28.98 9.59
C ILE A 588 -40.01 -28.15 10.83
N LYS A 589 -41.16 -27.46 10.82
CA LYS A 589 -41.60 -26.65 11.97
C LYS A 589 -41.83 -27.48 13.24
N TYR A 590 -42.19 -28.76 13.13
CA TYR A 590 -42.34 -29.64 14.28
C TYR A 590 -41.07 -29.73 15.14
N PHE A 591 -39.89 -29.61 14.52
CA PHE A 591 -38.59 -29.68 15.18
C PHE A 591 -37.99 -28.31 15.52
N ASN A 592 -38.76 -27.22 15.40
CA ASN A 592 -38.33 -25.85 15.70
C ASN A 592 -37.08 -25.39 14.91
N PHE A 593 -36.95 -25.84 13.67
CA PHE A 593 -35.81 -25.45 12.81
C PHE A 593 -35.79 -23.97 12.41
N ILE A 594 -36.97 -23.34 12.27
CA ILE A 594 -37.16 -21.99 11.70
C ILE A 594 -38.16 -21.15 12.49
#